data_AF-A0A2E3Q3I4-F1
#
_entry.id   AF-A0A2E3Q3I4-F1
#
_cell.length_a   1.000
_cell.length_b   1.000
_cell.length_c   1.000
_cell.angle_alpha   90.00
_cell.angle_beta   90.00
_cell.angle_gamma   90.00
#
_symmetry.space_group_name_H-M   'P 1'
#
loop_
_entity.id
_entity.type
_entity.pdbx_description
1 polymer ?
#
loop_
_entity_poly.entity_id
_entity_poly.type
_entity_poly.pdbx_seq_one_letter_code
_entity_poly.pdbx_strand_id
1 'polypeptide(L)'
;MFELIDEREDSNGTRWTVQVIDPDGGLRRSGVRLAWADYDVWCPDGSLPPMRIAEAVVAFALGRPEFDPLPDKLDAAAARRKVKGADRMIAELLRS
;
A
#
# COMPACT_ATOMS: atom_id res chain seq x y z
N MET A 1 -12.42 6.00 -4.32
CA MET A 1 -12.53 4.88 -3.34
C MET A 1 -11.63 3.75 -3.81
N PHE A 2 -11.04 2.97 -2.90
CA PHE A 2 -10.30 1.77 -3.29
C PHE A 2 -10.58 0.61 -2.35
N GLU A 3 -10.31 -0.61 -2.83
CA GLU A 3 -10.40 -1.86 -2.07
C GLU A 3 -9.19 -2.74 -2.39
N LEU A 4 -8.78 -3.57 -1.42
CA LEU A 4 -7.81 -4.64 -1.63
C LEU A 4 -8.53 -5.98 -1.72
N ILE A 5 -8.32 -6.70 -2.80
CA ILE A 5 -8.93 -8.01 -3.09
C ILE A 5 -7.86 -9.03 -3.49
N ASP A 6 -8.26 -10.28 -3.70
CA ASP A 6 -7.38 -11.36 -4.19
C ASP A 6 -6.08 -11.52 -3.39
N GLU A 7 -6.19 -11.56 -2.06
CA GLU A 7 -5.04 -11.75 -1.18
C GLU A 7 -4.26 -13.04 -1.48
N ARG A 8 -2.94 -12.91 -1.57
CA ARG A 8 -2.01 -14.03 -1.73
C ARG A 8 -0.77 -13.82 -0.89
N GLU A 9 -0.62 -14.65 0.12
CA GLU A 9 0.58 -14.71 0.96
C GLU A 9 1.61 -15.69 0.38
N ASP A 10 2.88 -15.31 0.43
CA ASP A 10 4.03 -16.15 0.11
C ASP A 10 5.12 -16.04 1.20
N SER A 11 6.21 -16.81 1.07
CA SER A 11 7.30 -16.82 2.06
C SER A 11 7.98 -15.46 2.27
N ASN A 12 7.78 -14.51 1.35
CA ASN A 12 8.49 -13.23 1.30
C ASN A 12 7.54 -12.03 1.53
N GLY A 13 6.26 -12.25 1.78
CA GLY A 13 5.28 -11.20 2.04
C GLY A 13 3.89 -11.53 1.49
N THR A 14 3.05 -10.52 1.43
CA THR A 14 1.67 -10.64 0.95
C THR A 14 1.41 -9.69 -0.20
N ARG A 15 0.55 -10.12 -1.12
CA ARG A 15 0.15 -9.36 -2.30
C ARG A 15 -1.36 -9.30 -2.40
N TRP A 16 -1.84 -8.19 -2.96
CA TRP A 16 -3.26 -7.98 -3.22
C TRP A 16 -3.43 -7.32 -4.60
N THR A 17 -4.63 -7.45 -5.14
CA THR A 17 -5.11 -6.58 -6.21
C THR A 17 -5.74 -5.34 -5.57
N VAL A 18 -5.24 -4.17 -5.92
CA VAL A 18 -5.88 -2.88 -5.65
C VAL A 18 -6.92 -2.62 -6.71
N GLN A 19 -8.16 -2.37 -6.30
CA GLN A 19 -9.24 -1.93 -7.17
C GLN A 19 -9.61 -0.50 -6.83
N VAL A 20 -9.45 0.43 -7.78
CA VAL A 20 -9.75 1.86 -7.61
C VAL A 20 -10.92 2.23 -8.49
N ILE A 21 -11.92 2.90 -7.91
CA ILE A 21 -13.03 3.52 -8.64
C ILE A 21 -12.73 5.00 -8.79
N ASP A 22 -12.57 5.42 -10.04
CA ASP A 22 -12.36 6.81 -10.42
C ASP A 22 -13.64 7.64 -10.27
N PRO A 23 -13.54 8.98 -10.15
CA PRO A 23 -14.71 9.85 -10.05
C PRO A 23 -15.69 9.69 -11.22
N ASP A 24 -15.17 9.36 -12.41
CA ASP A 24 -15.96 9.15 -13.63
C ASP A 24 -16.57 7.73 -13.73
N GLY A 25 -16.45 6.92 -12.66
CA GLY A 25 -16.96 5.55 -12.60
C GLY A 25 -16.06 4.49 -13.25
N GLY A 26 -14.88 4.88 -13.75
CA GLY A 26 -13.89 3.96 -14.28
C GLY A 26 -13.31 3.04 -13.21
N LEU A 27 -13.08 1.76 -13.56
CA LEU A 27 -12.42 0.80 -12.69
C LEU A 27 -10.97 0.59 -13.12
N ARG A 28 -10.02 0.91 -12.23
CA ARG A 28 -8.59 0.63 -12.44
C ARG A 28 -8.11 -0.44 -11.48
N ARG A 29 -7.23 -1.32 -11.97
CA ARG A 29 -6.63 -2.40 -11.17
C ARG A 29 -5.12 -2.35 -11.23
N SER A 30 -4.50 -2.47 -10.06
CA SER A 30 -3.05 -2.57 -9.88
C SER A 30 -2.74 -3.68 -8.89
N GLY A 31 -1.53 -4.22 -8.89
CA GLY A 31 -1.06 -5.08 -7.81
C GLY A 31 -0.37 -4.27 -6.72
N VAL A 32 -0.54 -4.64 -5.45
CA VAL A 32 0.29 -4.15 -4.35
C VAL A 32 1.01 -5.33 -3.69
N ARG A 33 2.28 -5.12 -3.32
CA ARG A 33 3.09 -6.09 -2.59
C ARG A 33 3.65 -5.44 -1.33
N LEU A 34 3.49 -6.13 -0.20
CA LEU A 34 4.13 -5.82 1.07
C LEU A 34 5.09 -6.96 1.41
N ALA A 35 6.40 -6.69 1.44
CA ALA A 35 7.36 -7.68 1.93
C ALA A 35 7.35 -7.75 3.46
N TRP A 36 7.69 -8.91 4.05
CA TRP A 36 7.81 -9.03 5.51
C TRP A 36 8.81 -8.04 6.10
N ALA A 37 9.95 -7.84 5.44
CA ALA A 37 10.94 -6.84 5.85
C ALA A 37 10.40 -5.40 5.84
N ASP A 38 9.43 -5.08 4.98
CA ASP A 38 8.79 -3.77 4.96
C ASP A 38 7.68 -3.66 6.01
N TYR A 39 6.95 -4.76 6.24
CA TYR A 39 5.96 -4.86 7.31
C TYR A 39 6.61 -4.57 8.67
N ASP A 40 7.76 -5.19 8.96
CA ASP A 40 8.49 -5.02 10.22
C ASP A 40 8.93 -3.56 10.47
N VAL A 41 9.10 -2.74 9.42
CA VAL A 41 9.43 -1.32 9.56
C VAL A 41 8.25 -0.51 10.11
N TRP A 42 7.03 -0.83 9.71
CA TRP A 42 5.84 -0.08 10.12
C TRP A 42 5.09 -0.73 11.29
N CYS A 43 5.23 -2.03 11.49
CA CYS A 43 4.54 -2.79 12.53
C CYS A 43 5.48 -3.82 13.19
N PRO A 44 6.57 -3.38 13.85
CA PRO A 44 7.59 -4.28 14.41
C PRO A 44 7.07 -5.19 15.55
N ASP A 45 5.97 -4.82 16.19
CA ASP A 45 5.34 -5.58 17.26
C ASP A 45 4.26 -6.56 16.77
N GLY A 46 3.99 -6.60 15.46
CA GLY A 46 2.96 -7.45 14.86
C GLY A 46 1.53 -7.08 15.25
N SER A 47 1.29 -5.89 15.80
CA SER A 47 -0.03 -5.48 16.34
C SER A 47 -1.12 -5.27 15.29
N LEU A 48 -0.76 -5.04 14.02
CA LEU A 48 -1.67 -4.79 12.92
C LEU A 48 -1.57 -5.88 11.84
N PRO A 49 -2.68 -6.32 11.23
CA PRO A 49 -2.60 -7.28 10.14
C PRO A 49 -1.93 -6.66 8.89
N PRO A 50 -1.22 -7.45 8.06
CA PRO A 50 -0.52 -6.95 6.87
C PRO A 50 -1.39 -6.14 5.91
N MET A 51 -2.67 -6.52 5.78
CA MET A 51 -3.65 -5.79 4.96
C MET A 51 -3.78 -4.32 5.40
N ARG A 52 -3.79 -4.02 6.70
CA ARG A 52 -3.89 -2.62 7.20
C ARG A 52 -2.67 -1.79 6.80
N ILE A 53 -1.49 -2.41 6.79
CA ILE A 53 -0.26 -1.78 6.32
C ILE A 53 -0.33 -1.52 4.81
N ALA A 54 -0.80 -2.50 4.03
CA ALA A 54 -0.97 -2.36 2.58
C ALA A 54 -2.01 -1.27 2.22
N GLU A 55 -3.13 -1.20 2.95
CA GLU A 55 -4.13 -0.13 2.79
C GLU A 55 -3.52 1.25 3.03
N ALA A 56 -2.76 1.43 4.11
CA ALA A 56 -2.11 2.69 4.41
C ALA A 56 -1.10 3.09 3.32
N VAL A 57 -0.35 2.13 2.78
CA VAL A 57 0.58 2.35 1.65
C VAL A 57 -0.17 2.76 0.38
N VAL A 58 -1.30 2.12 0.06
CA VAL A 58 -2.10 2.46 -1.12
C VAL A 58 -2.76 3.82 -0.96
N ALA A 59 -3.34 4.11 0.21
CA ALA A 59 -3.91 5.42 0.53
C ALA A 59 -2.83 6.52 0.44
N PHE A 60 -1.63 6.24 0.93
CA PHE A 60 -0.48 7.13 0.79
C PHE A 60 -0.11 7.39 -0.67
N ALA A 61 -0.07 6.35 -1.51
CA ALA A 61 0.29 6.47 -2.93
C ALA A 61 -0.77 7.22 -3.75
N LEU A 62 -2.06 6.91 -3.55
CA LEU A 62 -3.16 7.53 -4.30
C LEU A 62 -3.28 9.04 -4.09
N GLY A 63 -2.82 9.55 -2.95
CA GLY A 63 -2.82 11.00 -2.66
C GLY A 63 -1.62 11.77 -3.21
N ARG A 64 -0.78 11.17 -4.08
CA ARG A 64 0.55 11.71 -4.38
C ARG A 64 0.93 11.68 -5.87
N PRO A 65 1.52 12.76 -6.40
CA PRO A 65 1.92 12.85 -7.80
C PRO A 65 3.05 11.87 -8.18
N GLU A 66 3.88 11.42 -7.22
CA GLU A 66 4.96 10.45 -7.46
C GLU A 66 4.48 9.05 -7.88
N PHE A 67 3.17 8.82 -7.73
CA PHE A 67 2.45 7.60 -8.04
C PHE A 67 1.20 7.87 -8.89
N ASP A 68 1.10 8.99 -9.61
CA ASP A 68 -0.01 9.26 -10.53
C ASP A 68 0.44 9.08 -12.00
N PRO A 69 -0.12 8.11 -12.75
CA PRO A 69 -1.12 7.12 -12.33
C PRO A 69 -0.53 6.05 -11.40
N LEU A 70 -1.39 5.39 -10.61
CA LEU A 70 -0.97 4.31 -9.72
C LEU A 70 -0.25 3.24 -10.55
N PRO A 71 0.98 2.83 -10.20
CA PRO A 71 1.72 1.84 -10.97
C PRO A 71 0.95 0.52 -11.08
N ASP A 72 1.10 -0.20 -12.20
CA ASP A 72 0.52 -1.54 -12.38
C ASP A 72 0.95 -2.51 -11.26
N LYS A 73 2.14 -2.30 -10.68
CA LYS A 73 2.66 -3.02 -9.51
C LYS A 73 3.30 -2.03 -8.54
N LEU A 74 2.62 -1.80 -7.42
CA LEU A 74 3.12 -1.01 -6.30
C LEU A 74 3.84 -1.93 -5.30
N ASP A 75 5.16 -1.79 -5.20
CA ASP A 75 5.92 -2.38 -4.10
C ASP A 75 5.91 -1.39 -2.92
N ALA A 76 5.59 -1.85 -1.70
CA ALA A 76 5.45 -0.96 -0.54
C ALA A 76 6.72 -0.16 -0.23
N ALA A 77 7.91 -0.73 -0.46
CA ALA A 77 9.17 -0.01 -0.30
C ALA A 77 9.33 1.16 -1.28
N ALA A 78 8.52 1.24 -2.35
CA ALA A 78 8.51 2.40 -3.24
C ALA A 78 8.12 3.69 -2.51
N ALA A 79 7.28 3.62 -1.46
CA ALA A 79 6.88 4.79 -0.67
C ALA A 79 8.10 5.52 -0.10
N ARG A 80 8.95 4.81 0.66
CA ARG A 80 10.16 5.39 1.27
C ARG A 80 11.26 5.72 0.28
N ARG A 81 11.30 5.04 -0.88
CA ARG A 81 12.27 5.34 -1.96
C ARG A 81 11.93 6.62 -2.72
N LYS A 82 10.64 6.89 -2.94
CA LYS A 82 10.18 8.04 -3.75
C LYS A 82 9.90 9.28 -2.92
N VAL A 83 9.45 9.13 -1.68
CA VAL A 83 8.96 10.25 -0.87
C VAL A 83 9.71 10.31 0.45
N LYS A 84 10.39 11.43 0.67
CA LYS A 84 11.12 11.68 1.91
C LYS A 84 10.13 11.76 3.09
N GLY A 85 10.36 10.96 4.12
CA GLY A 85 9.49 10.92 5.30
C GLY A 85 8.23 10.07 5.15
N ALA A 86 8.13 9.25 4.10
CA ALA A 86 6.99 8.37 3.87
C ALA A 86 6.63 7.51 5.09
N ASP A 87 7.62 6.95 5.78
CA ASP A 87 7.37 6.06 6.92
C ASP A 87 6.58 6.76 8.04
N ARG A 88 6.90 8.03 8.34
CA ARG A 88 6.14 8.81 9.32
C ARG A 88 4.70 9.05 8.86
N MET A 89 4.52 9.41 7.59
CA MET A 89 3.20 9.72 7.03
C MET A 89 2.32 8.47 6.99
N ILE A 90 2.89 7.31 6.63
CA ILE A 90 2.19 6.01 6.68
C ILE A 90 1.84 5.65 8.13
N ALA A 91 2.75 5.86 9.08
CA ALA A 91 2.46 5.64 10.49
C ALA A 91 1.34 6.54 11.03
N GLU A 92 1.18 7.76 10.50
CA GLU A 92 0.05 8.63 10.84
C GLU A 92 -1.28 8.07 10.29
N LEU A 93 -1.29 7.51 9.07
CA LEU A 93 -2.46 6.82 8.49
C LEU A 93 -2.86 5.54 9.24
N LEU A 94 -1.91 4.87 9.88
CA LEU A 94 -2.19 3.66 10.66
C LEU A 94 -2.85 3.93 12.01
N ARG A 95 -2.79 5.19 12.49
CA ARG A 95 -3.41 5.61 13.76
C ARG A 95 -4.83 6.17 13.60
N SER A 96 -5.25 6.46 12.37
CA SER A 96 -6.58 6.96 12.03
C SER A 96 -7.57 5.82 11.81
#